data_AF-A0A1W9H838-F1
#
_entry.id   AF-A0A1W9H838-F1
#
_cell.length_a   1.000
_cell.length_b   1.000
_cell.length_c   1.000
_cell.angle_alpha   90.00
_cell.angle_beta   90.00
_cell.angle_gamma   90.00
#
_symmetry.space_group_name_H-M   'P 1'
#
loop_
_entity.id
_entity.type
_entity.pdbx_description
1 polymer ?
#
loop_
_entity_poly.entity_id
_entity_poly.type
_entity_poly.pdbx_seq_one_letter_code
_entity_poly.pdbx_strand_id
1 'polypeptide(L)'
;MLVACRRRCCLCYFLKGNQEERRGQIAHLNKRSDDDRLENLVWLCLEHHDSFDGNTSQSKGYTLGEVRHWRDKLIETLSEAVLPAGQPMARIAREVVAEAETDPAHRWRFPLWLIANRPEFFAYSAPGADGICTIERIDLPDGRIVIACVEMPGNPGKSITNAAEYIFRQVCERFELSTTRVVWLENYEFFDRDEWRQVTFGVDGSAEPEWTTMTPDMWRGLLLSPKRRVTASSAGELRSKVRKHFPWPPVEMALGLDS
;
A
#
# COMPACT_ATOMS: atom_id res chain seq x y z
N MET A 1 8.60 -8.08 11.16
CA MET A 1 9.13 -9.47 11.21
C MET A 1 8.45 -10.29 12.30
N LEU A 2 8.58 -9.95 13.59
CA LEU A 2 8.04 -10.74 14.73
C LEU A 2 6.56 -11.13 14.61
N VAL A 3 5.71 -10.18 14.19
CA VAL A 3 4.27 -10.39 14.02
C VAL A 3 3.98 -11.31 12.83
N ALA A 4 4.62 -11.04 11.69
CA ALA A 4 4.44 -11.81 10.45
C ALA A 4 4.80 -13.30 10.62
N CYS A 5 5.83 -13.61 11.42
CA CYS A 5 6.19 -14.99 11.73
C CYS A 5 5.54 -15.54 13.02
N ARG A 6 4.76 -14.72 13.76
CA ARG A 6 4.20 -15.06 15.09
C ARG A 6 5.23 -15.62 16.06
N ARG A 7 6.47 -15.08 16.02
CA ARG A 7 7.64 -15.59 16.76
C ARG A 7 7.93 -17.09 16.57
N ARG A 8 7.50 -17.68 15.45
CA ARG A 8 7.84 -19.03 15.03
C ARG A 8 9.11 -18.99 14.18
N CYS A 9 10.02 -19.91 14.45
CA CYS A 9 11.24 -20.06 13.65
C CYS A 9 10.90 -20.83 12.36
N CYS A 10 11.19 -20.27 11.19
CA CYS A 10 10.87 -20.90 9.90
C CYS A 10 11.52 -22.28 9.72
N LEU A 11 12.75 -22.45 10.20
CA LEU A 11 13.45 -23.74 10.16
C LEU A 11 12.81 -24.78 11.10
N CYS A 12 12.42 -24.40 12.32
CA CYS A 12 11.67 -25.30 13.22
C CYS A 12 10.34 -25.72 12.58
N TYR A 13 9.64 -24.77 11.99
CA TYR A 13 8.31 -24.95 11.42
C TYR A 13 8.32 -26.02 10.31
N PHE A 14 9.21 -25.89 9.33
CA PHE A 14 9.20 -26.76 8.16
C PHE A 14 10.14 -27.96 8.24
N LEU A 15 11.30 -27.85 8.89
CA LEU A 15 12.27 -28.95 8.93
C LEU A 15 12.04 -29.89 10.11
N LYS A 16 11.52 -29.37 11.22
CA LYS A 16 11.27 -30.13 12.45
C LYS A 16 9.77 -30.33 12.73
N GLY A 17 8.89 -29.74 11.92
CA GLY A 17 7.43 -29.78 12.12
C GLY A 17 6.96 -29.05 13.38
N ASN A 18 7.84 -28.27 14.04
CA ASN A 18 7.51 -27.58 15.27
C ASN A 18 6.94 -26.19 14.96
N GLN A 19 5.62 -26.07 15.14
CA GLN A 19 4.86 -24.87 14.82
C GLN A 19 4.65 -23.94 16.02
N GLU A 20 5.26 -24.21 17.16
CA GLU A 20 5.11 -23.42 18.38
C GLU A 20 5.95 -22.13 18.33
N GLU A 21 5.58 -21.16 19.17
CA GLU A 21 6.39 -19.98 19.43
C GLU A 21 7.74 -20.39 20.06
N ARG A 22 8.83 -19.72 19.67
CA ARG A 22 10.18 -20.03 20.14
C ARG A 22 10.85 -18.79 20.71
N ARG A 23 11.65 -18.99 21.76
CA ARG A 23 12.64 -17.97 22.19
C ARG A 23 13.68 -17.81 21.08
N GLY A 24 13.88 -16.58 20.65
CA GLY A 24 14.65 -16.28 19.43
C GLY A 24 15.04 -14.82 19.33
N GLN A 25 15.70 -14.52 18.21
CA GLN A 25 16.17 -13.17 17.87
C GLN A 25 15.99 -12.92 16.37
N ILE A 26 16.04 -11.65 15.99
CA ILE A 26 16.04 -11.25 14.59
C ILE A 26 17.49 -11.35 14.08
N ALA A 27 17.70 -12.15 13.04
CA ALA A 27 18.94 -12.16 12.28
C ALA A 27 18.79 -11.33 11.00
N HIS A 28 19.86 -10.66 10.60
CA HIS A 28 19.99 -10.00 9.31
C HIS A 28 20.59 -11.01 8.32
N LEU A 29 19.85 -11.34 7.26
CA LEU A 29 20.27 -12.35 6.29
C LEU A 29 21.63 -12.00 5.69
N ASN A 30 21.82 -10.75 5.27
CA ASN A 30 23.09 -10.28 4.72
C ASN A 30 24.20 -10.03 5.76
N LYS A 31 23.99 -10.37 7.04
CA LYS A 31 24.89 -10.13 8.17
C LYS A 31 25.27 -8.67 8.39
N ARG A 32 24.46 -7.74 7.88
CA ARG A 32 24.62 -6.29 8.08
C ARG A 32 23.52 -5.77 9.00
N SER A 33 23.90 -5.38 10.21
CA SER A 33 22.98 -4.90 11.23
C SER A 33 22.40 -3.51 10.92
N ASP A 34 22.94 -2.78 9.95
CA ASP A 34 22.45 -1.47 9.50
C ASP A 34 21.37 -1.59 8.38
N ASP A 35 21.07 -2.80 7.90
CA ASP A 35 20.09 -3.05 6.85
C ASP A 35 18.77 -3.60 7.40
N ASP A 36 17.95 -2.71 7.96
CA ASP A 36 16.68 -3.05 8.61
C ASP A 36 15.50 -3.26 7.65
N ARG A 37 15.76 -3.45 6.35
CA ARG A 37 14.70 -3.78 5.39
C ARG A 37 14.07 -5.11 5.78
N LEU A 38 12.74 -5.18 5.78
CA LEU A 38 11.99 -6.38 6.20
C LEU A 38 12.42 -7.65 5.44
N GLU A 39 12.74 -7.52 4.15
CA GLU A 39 13.24 -8.59 3.27
C GLU A 39 14.65 -9.10 3.62
N ASN A 40 15.36 -8.37 4.48
CA ASN A 40 16.66 -8.75 5.04
C ASN A 40 16.55 -9.30 6.45
N LEU A 41 15.42 -9.10 7.15
CA LEU A 41 15.21 -9.63 8.49
C LEU A 41 14.66 -11.06 8.44
N VAL A 42 14.97 -11.85 9.46
CA VAL A 42 14.35 -13.15 9.73
C VAL A 42 14.30 -13.38 11.23
N TRP A 43 13.21 -13.96 11.74
CA TRP A 43 13.16 -14.43 13.12
C TRP A 43 13.57 -15.89 13.20
N LEU A 44 14.60 -16.19 14.00
CA LEU A 44 15.08 -17.54 14.26
C LEU A 44 15.09 -17.82 15.76
N CYS A 45 14.83 -19.06 16.15
CA CYS A 45 15.08 -19.46 17.53
C CYS A 45 16.59 -19.46 17.79
N LEU A 46 17.01 -19.26 19.05
CA LEU A 46 18.44 -19.10 19.39
C LEU A 46 19.34 -20.20 18.78
N GLU A 47 18.93 -21.47 18.83
CA GLU A 47 19.66 -22.59 18.22
C GLU A 47 19.93 -22.41 16.72
N HIS A 48 18.90 -22.04 15.95
CA HIS A 48 19.02 -21.85 14.50
C HIS A 48 19.63 -20.48 14.15
N HIS A 49 19.48 -19.49 15.03
CA HIS A 49 20.15 -18.20 14.92
C HIS A 49 21.66 -18.43 15.00
N ASP A 50 22.13 -19.13 16.04
CA ASP A 50 23.55 -19.46 16.23
C ASP A 50 24.08 -20.35 15.09
N SER A 51 23.28 -21.30 14.61
CA SER A 51 23.67 -22.15 13.48
C SER A 51 23.73 -21.41 12.13
N PHE A 52 23.01 -20.30 11.97
CA PHE A 52 23.02 -19.47 10.76
C PHE A 52 24.15 -18.44 10.80
N ASP A 53 24.35 -17.82 11.96
CA ASP A 53 25.40 -16.82 12.16
C ASP A 53 26.79 -17.46 12.34
N GLY A 54 26.83 -18.68 12.90
CA GLY A 54 28.04 -19.39 13.24
C GLY A 54 28.88 -19.84 12.04
N ASN A 55 30.19 -19.62 12.13
CA ASN A 55 31.19 -20.19 11.24
C ASN A 55 31.85 -21.40 11.91
N THR A 56 31.15 -22.54 11.99
CA THR A 56 31.76 -23.78 12.51
C THR A 56 32.48 -24.50 11.37
N SER A 57 33.74 -24.89 11.56
CA SER A 57 34.52 -25.63 10.54
C SER A 57 34.10 -27.10 10.37
N GLN A 58 33.27 -27.62 11.27
CA GLN A 58 32.89 -29.04 11.34
C GLN A 58 31.47 -29.32 10.83
N SER A 59 30.52 -28.39 11.00
CA SER A 59 29.14 -28.52 10.51
C SER A 59 28.82 -27.46 9.47
N LYS A 60 28.08 -27.84 8.43
CA LYS A 60 27.49 -26.88 7.48
C LYS A 60 26.29 -26.23 8.17
N GLY A 61 26.44 -24.96 8.54
CA GLY A 61 25.33 -24.13 9.01
C GLY A 61 24.31 -23.90 7.90
N TYR A 62 23.17 -23.28 8.24
CA TYR A 62 22.15 -22.93 7.26
C TYR A 62 22.64 -21.82 6.34
N THR A 63 22.40 -21.97 5.05
CA THR A 63 22.73 -20.95 4.06
C THR A 63 21.68 -19.84 4.03
N LEU A 64 22.07 -18.66 3.54
CA LEU A 64 21.16 -17.54 3.29
C LEU A 64 19.97 -17.93 2.41
N GLY A 65 20.22 -18.75 1.38
CA GLY A 65 19.18 -19.22 0.47
C GLY A 65 18.13 -20.08 1.18
N GLU A 66 18.58 -21.02 2.03
CA GLU A 66 17.68 -21.88 2.81
C GLU A 66 16.85 -21.09 3.81
N VAL A 67 17.49 -20.20 4.58
CA VAL A 67 16.78 -19.40 5.59
C VAL A 67 15.77 -18.46 4.94
N ARG A 68 16.15 -17.82 3.82
CA ARG A 68 15.25 -16.96 3.04
C ARG A 68 14.04 -17.75 2.52
N HIS A 69 14.29 -18.89 1.88
CA HIS A 69 13.24 -19.74 1.32
C HIS A 69 12.20 -20.14 2.39
N TRP A 70 12.67 -20.66 3.53
CA TRP A 70 11.76 -21.09 4.59
C TRP A 70 11.07 -19.94 5.30
N ARG A 71 11.73 -18.78 5.43
CA ARG A 71 11.10 -17.57 5.97
C ARG A 71 9.93 -17.13 5.09
N ASP A 72 10.15 -17.03 3.78
CA ASP A 72 9.13 -16.56 2.84
C ASP A 72 7.93 -17.52 2.86
N LYS A 73 8.20 -18.83 2.82
CA LYS A 73 7.17 -19.86 2.94
C LYS A 73 6.41 -19.81 4.27
N LEU A 74 7.08 -19.47 5.39
CA LEU A 74 6.43 -19.34 6.70
C LEU A 74 5.45 -18.18 6.69
N ILE A 75 5.87 -17.03 6.18
CA ILE A 75 5.04 -15.83 6.11
C ILE A 75 3.81 -16.11 5.24
N GLU A 76 4.01 -16.72 4.08
CA GLU A 76 2.94 -17.16 3.18
C GLU A 76 1.97 -18.12 3.90
N THR A 77 2.47 -19.21 4.49
CA THR A 77 1.65 -20.20 5.20
C THR A 77 0.84 -19.59 6.34
N LEU A 78 1.43 -18.69 7.11
CA LEU A 78 0.74 -18.02 8.22
C LEU A 78 -0.20 -16.91 7.75
N SER A 79 -0.03 -16.39 6.54
CA SER A 79 -1.00 -15.50 5.90
C SER A 79 -2.21 -16.28 5.36
N GLU A 80 -2.01 -17.50 4.85
CA GLU A 80 -3.08 -18.37 4.34
C GLU A 80 -3.88 -19.06 5.45
N ALA A 81 -3.23 -19.45 6.56
CA ALA A 81 -3.84 -20.16 7.68
C ALA A 81 -4.78 -19.30 8.57
N VAL A 82 -5.14 -18.09 8.15
CA VAL A 82 -6.07 -17.17 8.85
C VAL A 82 -7.46 -17.16 8.21
N LEU A 83 -7.74 -18.04 7.26
CA LEU A 83 -9.08 -18.12 6.66
C LEU A 83 -9.96 -19.17 7.37
N PRO A 84 -10.91 -18.80 8.24
CA PRO A 84 -12.11 -19.60 8.43
C PRO A 84 -13.04 -19.44 7.22
N ALA A 85 -13.69 -20.54 6.83
CA ALA A 85 -14.60 -20.59 5.69
C ALA A 85 -15.80 -19.65 5.86
N GLY A 86 -15.92 -18.64 5.00
CA GLY A 86 -16.96 -17.61 5.07
C GLY A 86 -17.09 -16.78 3.78
N GLN A 87 -17.42 -17.47 2.69
CA GLN A 87 -17.61 -17.01 1.29
C GLN A 87 -16.33 -16.77 0.44
N PRO A 88 -16.13 -17.57 -0.63
CA PRO A 88 -15.02 -17.35 -1.56
C PRO A 88 -15.15 -16.01 -2.27
N MET A 89 -14.04 -15.29 -2.45
CA MET A 89 -13.96 -14.09 -3.30
C MET A 89 -14.56 -14.30 -4.69
N ALA A 90 -14.55 -15.53 -5.21
CA ALA A 90 -15.19 -15.89 -6.47
C ALA A 90 -16.72 -15.70 -6.48
N ARG A 91 -17.39 -15.63 -5.33
CA ARG A 91 -18.83 -15.35 -5.22
C ARG A 91 -19.08 -13.85 -5.18
N ILE A 92 -18.36 -13.10 -4.34
CA ILE A 92 -18.44 -11.63 -4.30
C ILE A 92 -18.06 -11.04 -5.67
N ALA A 93 -17.00 -11.55 -6.31
CA ALA A 93 -16.65 -11.16 -7.67
C ALA A 93 -17.77 -11.48 -8.68
N ARG A 94 -18.49 -12.60 -8.53
CA ARG A 94 -19.64 -12.94 -9.39
C ARG A 94 -20.84 -12.04 -9.16
N GLU A 95 -21.13 -11.69 -7.91
CA GLU A 95 -22.24 -10.80 -7.54
C GLU A 95 -21.96 -9.36 -8.00
N VAL A 96 -20.72 -8.88 -7.84
CA VAL A 96 -20.27 -7.56 -8.34
C VAL A 96 -20.26 -7.50 -9.88
N VAL A 97 -19.83 -8.56 -10.55
CA VAL A 97 -19.89 -8.64 -12.03
C VAL A 97 -21.35 -8.65 -12.49
N ALA A 98 -22.23 -9.40 -11.83
CA ALA A 98 -23.66 -9.41 -12.17
C ALA A 98 -24.32 -8.04 -11.96
N GLU A 99 -23.96 -7.32 -10.90
CA GLU A 99 -24.47 -5.96 -10.64
C GLU A 99 -23.96 -4.95 -11.69
N ALA A 100 -22.69 -5.02 -12.08
CA ALA A 100 -22.10 -4.20 -13.14
C ALA A 100 -22.71 -4.45 -14.53
N GLU A 101 -23.20 -5.66 -14.79
CA GLU A 101 -23.93 -5.99 -16.02
C GLU A 101 -25.37 -5.42 -16.04
N THR A 102 -25.96 -5.18 -14.87
CA THR A 102 -27.33 -4.64 -14.73
C THR A 102 -27.42 -3.11 -14.73
N ASP A 103 -26.32 -2.39 -14.48
CA ASP A 103 -26.25 -0.92 -14.58
C ASP A 103 -25.35 -0.47 -15.76
N PRO A 104 -25.89 -0.39 -16.99
CA PRO A 104 -25.12 0.01 -18.16
C PRO A 104 -24.64 1.47 -18.13
N ALA A 105 -25.17 2.31 -17.22
CA ALA A 105 -24.74 3.69 -17.07
C ALA A 105 -23.45 3.83 -16.24
N HIS A 106 -23.13 2.85 -15.37
CA HIS A 106 -22.02 2.93 -14.43
C HIS A 106 -21.09 1.70 -14.46
N ARG A 107 -20.83 1.13 -15.64
CA ARG A 107 -19.90 -0.01 -15.86
C ARG A 107 -18.49 0.17 -15.28
N TRP A 108 -18.11 1.39 -14.90
CA TRP A 108 -16.81 1.73 -14.30
C TRP A 108 -16.80 1.70 -12.76
N ARG A 109 -17.92 1.36 -12.10
CA ARG A 109 -17.99 1.09 -10.66
C ARG A 109 -17.28 -0.24 -10.32
N PHE A 110 -15.98 -0.31 -10.57
CA PHE A 110 -15.16 -1.41 -10.05
C PHE A 110 -14.94 -1.25 -8.53
N PRO A 111 -14.86 -2.35 -7.78
CA PRO A 111 -14.63 -2.37 -6.32
C PRO A 111 -13.17 -2.05 -5.94
N LEU A 112 -12.38 -1.44 -6.83
CA LEU A 112 -10.95 -1.21 -6.64
C LEU A 112 -10.65 -0.21 -5.50
N TRP A 113 -11.64 0.59 -5.07
CA TRP A 113 -11.55 1.50 -3.92
C TRP A 113 -11.56 0.84 -2.54
N LEU A 114 -11.72 -0.49 -2.46
CA LEU A 114 -11.80 -1.22 -1.19
C LEU A 114 -10.45 -1.27 -0.44
N ILE A 115 -9.33 -1.04 -1.13
CA ILE A 115 -7.99 -1.09 -0.53
C ILE A 115 -7.41 0.32 -0.47
N ALA A 116 -7.67 1.03 0.63
CA ALA A 116 -6.98 2.27 0.94
C ALA A 116 -5.46 2.07 0.99
N ASN A 117 -4.68 3.14 0.82
CA ASN A 117 -3.20 3.13 0.88
C ASN A 117 -2.53 2.34 -0.27
N ARG A 118 -3.21 2.20 -1.42
CA ARG A 118 -2.65 1.69 -2.67
C ARG A 118 -2.86 2.70 -3.79
N PRO A 119 -1.80 3.12 -4.51
CA PRO A 119 -1.96 3.89 -5.74
C PRO A 119 -2.61 3.05 -6.83
N GLU A 120 -3.61 3.62 -7.49
CA GLU A 120 -4.32 2.99 -8.58
C GLU A 120 -4.42 3.91 -9.78
N PHE A 121 -4.47 3.33 -10.97
CA PHE A 121 -4.71 4.08 -12.18
C PHE A 121 -6.12 4.65 -12.19
N PHE A 122 -6.22 5.93 -12.55
CA PHE A 122 -7.46 6.64 -12.70
C PHE A 122 -7.51 7.31 -14.06
N ALA A 123 -8.40 6.79 -14.92
CA ALA A 123 -8.76 7.46 -16.16
C ALA A 123 -9.77 8.57 -15.86
N TYR A 124 -9.57 9.74 -16.46
CA TYR A 124 -10.45 10.88 -16.29
C TYR A 124 -10.79 11.50 -17.64
N SER A 125 -11.98 12.11 -17.71
CA SER A 125 -12.36 12.97 -18.82
C SER A 125 -12.23 14.44 -18.46
N ALA A 126 -11.70 15.24 -19.37
CA ALA A 126 -11.64 16.69 -19.24
C ALA A 126 -11.89 17.35 -20.60
N PRO A 127 -12.42 18.59 -20.67
CA PRO A 127 -12.70 19.24 -21.94
C PRO A 127 -11.47 19.24 -22.85
N GLY A 128 -11.59 18.67 -24.04
CA GLY A 128 -10.54 18.62 -25.05
C GLY A 128 -9.69 17.35 -25.07
N ALA A 129 -9.48 16.65 -23.95
CA ALA A 129 -8.77 15.37 -23.95
C ALA A 129 -8.99 14.57 -22.65
N ASP A 130 -9.20 13.26 -22.81
CA ASP A 130 -9.19 12.29 -21.71
C ASP A 130 -7.74 11.93 -21.34
N GLY A 131 -7.50 11.66 -20.07
CA GLY A 131 -6.16 11.37 -19.55
C GLY A 131 -6.14 10.25 -18.53
N ILE A 132 -4.93 9.95 -18.05
CA ILE A 132 -4.68 8.97 -17.00
C ILE A 132 -3.72 9.54 -15.96
N CYS A 133 -4.05 9.28 -14.70
CA CYS A 133 -3.20 9.58 -13.56
C CYS A 133 -3.18 8.39 -12.61
N THR A 134 -2.46 8.53 -11.49
CA THR A 134 -2.67 7.64 -10.35
C THR A 134 -3.30 8.41 -9.20
N ILE A 135 -4.22 7.76 -8.50
CA ILE A 135 -4.79 8.29 -7.26
C ILE A 135 -4.51 7.32 -6.13
N GLU A 136 -4.33 7.86 -4.94
CA GLU A 136 -4.22 7.10 -3.71
C GLU A 136 -5.11 7.71 -2.63
N ARG A 137 -5.97 6.89 -2.04
CA ARG A 137 -6.81 7.26 -0.89
C ARG A 137 -6.08 7.03 0.43
N ILE A 138 -6.12 8.02 1.31
CA ILE A 138 -5.59 7.92 2.68
C ILE A 138 -6.57 8.58 3.65
N ASP A 139 -7.33 7.78 4.39
CA ASP A 139 -8.22 8.22 5.48
C ASP A 139 -7.44 8.60 6.75
N LEU A 140 -7.49 9.87 7.12
CA LEU A 140 -6.81 10.38 8.28
C LEU A 140 -7.58 10.02 9.58
N PRO A 141 -6.88 9.88 10.73
CA PRO A 141 -7.52 9.58 12.01
C PRO A 141 -8.56 10.61 12.47
N ASP A 142 -8.49 11.84 11.94
CA ASP A 142 -9.43 12.93 12.24
C ASP A 142 -10.65 12.96 11.31
N GLY A 143 -10.82 11.95 10.46
CA GLY A 143 -11.95 11.79 9.56
C GLY A 143 -11.83 12.52 8.23
N ARG A 144 -10.75 13.28 7.99
CA ARG A 144 -10.42 13.80 6.65
C ARG A 144 -9.92 12.67 5.74
N ILE A 145 -9.98 12.88 4.43
CA ILE A 145 -9.55 11.92 3.41
C ILE A 145 -8.57 12.62 2.50
N VAL A 146 -7.30 12.19 2.49
CA VAL A 146 -6.33 12.66 1.52
C VAL A 146 -6.49 11.87 0.23
N ILE A 147 -6.62 12.58 -0.89
CA ILE A 147 -6.45 12.01 -2.22
C ILE A 147 -5.13 12.51 -2.79
N ALA A 148 -4.16 11.61 -2.92
CA ALA A 148 -2.90 11.91 -3.57
C ALA A 148 -3.00 11.57 -5.06
N CYS A 149 -3.13 12.59 -5.90
CA CYS A 149 -3.16 12.50 -7.35
C CYS A 149 -1.76 12.74 -7.92
N VAL A 150 -1.22 11.74 -8.63
CA VAL A 150 0.14 11.78 -9.17
C VAL A 150 0.11 11.63 -10.69
N GLU A 151 0.80 12.54 -11.38
CA GLU A 151 0.87 12.54 -12.83
C GLU A 151 1.73 11.38 -13.32
N MET A 152 1.19 10.61 -14.27
CA MET A 152 1.87 9.46 -14.83
C MET A 152 2.70 9.85 -16.06
N PRO A 153 3.89 9.26 -16.23
CA PRO A 153 4.61 9.36 -17.47
C PRO A 153 3.80 8.83 -18.66
N GLY A 154 3.70 9.63 -19.72
CA GLY A 154 2.97 9.26 -20.93
C GLY A 154 1.46 9.46 -20.84
N ASN A 155 0.96 10.25 -19.89
CA ASN A 155 -0.43 10.70 -19.88
C ASN A 155 -0.80 11.31 -21.26
N PRO A 156 -1.75 10.72 -22.02
CA PRO A 156 -2.09 11.20 -23.35
C PRO A 156 -3.03 12.43 -23.32
N GLY A 157 -3.57 12.75 -22.15
CA GLY A 157 -4.55 13.81 -21.95
C GLY A 157 -3.94 15.14 -21.49
N LYS A 158 -4.82 16.01 -20.98
CA LYS A 158 -4.41 17.23 -20.28
C LYS A 158 -3.57 16.88 -19.05
N SER A 159 -2.59 17.69 -18.69
CA SER A 159 -1.87 17.53 -17.41
C SER A 159 -2.86 17.53 -16.24
N ILE A 160 -2.51 16.84 -15.15
CA ILE A 160 -3.43 16.69 -14.02
C ILE A 160 -3.77 18.03 -13.35
N THR A 161 -2.89 19.03 -13.48
CA THR A 161 -3.10 20.41 -13.01
C THR A 161 -4.20 21.10 -13.79
N ASN A 162 -4.13 21.02 -15.12
CA ASN A 162 -5.11 21.63 -16.01
C ASN A 162 -6.44 20.87 -16.02
N ALA A 163 -6.44 19.65 -15.46
CA ALA A 163 -7.61 18.81 -15.30
C ALA A 163 -8.07 18.69 -13.83
N ALA A 164 -7.45 19.41 -12.89
CA ALA A 164 -7.59 19.12 -11.46
C ALA A 164 -9.04 19.15 -10.97
N GLU A 165 -9.82 20.15 -11.40
CA GLU A 165 -11.25 20.27 -11.06
C GLU A 165 -12.08 19.10 -11.60
N TYR A 166 -11.79 18.64 -12.83
CA TYR A 166 -12.50 17.53 -13.46
C TYR A 166 -12.15 16.21 -12.79
N ILE A 167 -10.87 15.99 -12.48
CA ILE A 167 -10.41 14.78 -11.80
C ILE A 167 -11.00 14.76 -10.39
N PHE A 168 -10.91 15.86 -9.64
CA PHE A 168 -11.46 15.98 -8.29
C PHE A 168 -12.95 15.66 -8.25
N ARG A 169 -13.72 16.27 -9.17
CA ARG A 169 -15.16 16.02 -9.30
C ARG A 169 -15.45 14.56 -9.59
N GLN A 170 -14.78 13.98 -10.59
CA GLN A 170 -14.98 12.57 -10.96
C GLN A 170 -14.60 11.61 -9.83
N VAL A 171 -13.53 11.90 -9.06
CA VAL A 171 -13.14 11.12 -7.89
C VAL A 171 -14.22 11.22 -6.81
N CYS A 172 -14.69 12.43 -6.48
CA CYS A 172 -15.72 12.60 -5.45
C CYS A 172 -17.04 11.96 -5.85
N GLU A 173 -17.48 12.13 -7.10
CA GLU A 173 -18.71 11.51 -7.62
C GLU A 173 -18.57 9.98 -7.67
N ARG A 174 -17.47 9.47 -8.19
CA ARG A 174 -17.26 8.02 -8.36
C ARG A 174 -17.14 7.26 -7.04
N PHE A 175 -16.54 7.89 -6.03
CA PHE A 175 -16.30 7.26 -4.72
C PHE A 175 -17.19 7.82 -3.60
N GLU A 176 -18.22 8.59 -3.96
CA GLU A 176 -19.23 9.15 -3.05
C GLU A 176 -18.58 9.92 -1.87
N LEU A 177 -17.52 10.69 -2.16
CA LEU A 177 -16.78 11.46 -1.16
C LEU A 177 -17.42 12.83 -0.96
N SER A 178 -17.52 13.24 0.31
CA SER A 178 -17.83 14.64 0.63
C SER A 178 -16.63 15.52 0.30
N THR A 179 -16.83 16.52 -0.56
CA THR A 179 -15.80 17.50 -0.95
C THR A 179 -15.18 18.19 0.26
N THR A 180 -15.97 18.45 1.31
CA THR A 180 -15.52 19.09 2.56
C THR A 180 -14.56 18.23 3.40
N ARG A 181 -14.53 16.92 3.16
CA ARG A 181 -13.64 15.97 3.86
C ARG A 181 -12.37 15.71 3.08
N VAL A 182 -12.32 16.06 1.79
CA VAL A 182 -11.19 15.74 0.92
C VAL A 182 -10.08 16.78 1.05
N VAL A 183 -8.87 16.29 1.29
CA VAL A 183 -7.63 17.04 1.14
C VAL A 183 -6.97 16.56 -0.14
N TRP A 184 -6.98 17.39 -1.19
CA TRP A 184 -6.40 17.02 -2.46
C TRP A 184 -4.92 17.38 -2.53
N LEU A 185 -4.08 16.39 -2.80
CA LEU A 185 -2.65 16.56 -3.01
C LEU A 185 -2.28 16.20 -4.44
N GLU A 186 -1.51 17.06 -5.08
CA GLU A 186 -1.01 16.88 -6.44
C GLU A 186 0.51 16.74 -6.45
N ASN A 187 1.04 15.83 -7.27
CA ASN A 187 2.46 15.70 -7.52
C ASN A 187 2.78 15.24 -8.95
N TYR A 188 3.96 15.61 -9.44
CA TYR A 188 4.48 15.22 -10.76
C TYR A 188 5.70 14.33 -10.58
N GLU A 189 5.74 13.21 -11.31
CA GLU A 189 6.92 12.34 -11.35
C GLU A 189 8.05 12.90 -12.26
N PHE A 190 7.74 13.85 -13.15
CA PHE A 190 8.65 14.29 -14.22
C PHE A 190 9.80 15.19 -13.79
N PHE A 191 9.73 15.78 -12.61
CA PHE A 191 10.79 16.61 -12.06
C PHE A 191 11.28 15.90 -10.81
N ASP A 192 12.60 15.74 -10.65
CA ASP A 192 13.25 15.13 -9.46
C ASP A 192 13.10 16.05 -8.21
N ARG A 193 11.89 16.59 -8.03
CA ARG A 193 11.46 17.52 -7.00
C ARG A 193 10.43 16.79 -6.16
N ASP A 194 10.67 16.76 -4.86
CA ASP A 194 9.71 16.32 -3.84
C ASP A 194 8.56 17.34 -3.67
N GLU A 195 8.20 18.06 -4.73
CA GLU A 195 7.27 19.17 -4.70
C GLU A 195 5.84 18.62 -4.80
N TRP A 196 5.15 18.66 -3.68
CA TRP A 196 3.72 18.39 -3.60
C TRP A 196 2.98 19.71 -3.43
N ARG A 197 1.78 19.76 -3.99
CA ARG A 197 0.87 20.89 -3.82
C ARG A 197 -0.42 20.40 -3.22
N GLN A 198 -0.92 21.10 -2.21
CA GLN A 198 -2.31 20.97 -1.82
C GLN A 198 -3.14 21.83 -2.76
N VAL A 199 -4.22 21.27 -3.29
CA VAL A 199 -5.18 22.00 -4.12
C VAL A 199 -6.44 22.22 -3.31
N THR A 200 -6.87 23.48 -3.20
CA THR A 200 -8.13 23.82 -2.57
C THR A 200 -9.14 24.12 -3.67
N PHE A 201 -10.30 23.47 -3.58
CA PHE A 201 -11.43 23.69 -4.47
C PHE A 201 -12.51 24.48 -3.72
N GLY A 202 -13.33 25.24 -4.45
CA GLY A 202 -14.53 25.85 -3.89
C GLY A 202 -15.50 24.82 -3.31
N VAL A 203 -16.44 25.28 -2.47
CA VAL A 203 -17.39 24.43 -1.73
C VAL A 203 -18.13 23.43 -2.64
N ASP A 204 -18.40 23.83 -3.88
CA ASP A 204 -19.15 23.06 -4.87
C ASP A 204 -18.24 22.35 -5.90
N GLY A 205 -16.92 22.39 -5.69
CA GLY A 205 -15.92 21.93 -6.67
C GLY A 205 -15.81 22.81 -7.92
N SER A 206 -16.46 23.98 -7.94
CA SER A 206 -16.63 24.85 -9.10
C SER A 206 -15.86 26.18 -9.07
N ALA A 207 -15.14 26.47 -7.98
CA ALA A 207 -14.29 27.66 -7.94
C ALA A 207 -12.92 27.38 -8.55
N GLU A 208 -12.26 28.43 -9.06
CA GLU A 208 -10.89 28.37 -9.56
C GLU A 208 -9.99 27.70 -8.52
N PRO A 209 -9.39 26.54 -8.82
CA PRO A 209 -8.54 25.82 -7.87
C PRO A 209 -7.35 26.67 -7.44
N GLU A 210 -6.99 26.59 -6.17
CA GLU A 210 -5.81 27.26 -5.61
C GLU A 210 -4.74 26.24 -5.23
N TRP A 211 -3.52 26.43 -5.75
CA TRP A 211 -2.38 25.57 -5.46
C TRP A 211 -1.49 26.17 -4.39
N THR A 212 -1.30 25.44 -3.29
CA THR A 212 -0.37 25.79 -2.21
C THR A 212 0.72 24.74 -2.11
N THR A 213 1.99 25.14 -2.21
CA THR A 213 3.12 24.23 -2.00
C THR A 213 3.10 23.66 -0.58
N MET A 214 3.20 22.34 -0.46
CA MET A 214 3.16 21.66 0.83
C MET A 214 4.39 22.00 1.68
N THR A 215 4.14 22.60 2.85
CA THR A 215 5.18 22.89 3.85
C THR A 215 5.37 21.72 4.82
N PRO A 216 6.49 21.66 5.56
CA PRO A 216 6.68 20.67 6.62
C PRO A 216 5.56 20.67 7.68
N ASP A 217 4.98 21.83 8.00
CA ASP A 217 3.87 21.94 8.94
C ASP A 217 2.57 21.34 8.39
N MET A 218 2.27 21.58 7.11
CA MET A 218 1.11 20.98 6.46
C MET A 218 1.22 19.46 6.44
N TRP A 219 2.40 18.93 6.10
CA TRP A 219 2.69 17.49 6.15
C TRP A 219 2.49 16.90 7.56
N ARG A 220 3.02 17.56 8.59
CA ARG A 220 2.80 17.19 9.99
C ARG A 220 1.31 17.18 10.34
N GLY A 221 0.58 18.20 9.90
CA GLY A 221 -0.87 18.32 10.11
C GLY A 221 -1.70 17.21 9.43
N LEU A 222 -1.15 16.53 8.43
CA LEU A 222 -1.76 15.36 7.80
C LEU A 222 -1.24 14.03 8.36
N LEU A 223 -0.24 14.04 9.26
CA LEU A 223 0.49 12.85 9.70
C LEU A 223 1.12 12.08 8.53
N LEU A 224 1.58 12.80 7.51
CA LEU A 224 2.15 12.26 6.27
C LEU A 224 3.54 12.87 6.00
N SER A 225 4.34 12.19 5.18
CA SER A 225 5.55 12.80 4.59
C SER A 225 5.77 12.30 3.16
N PRO A 226 6.30 13.14 2.26
CA PRO A 226 6.52 12.75 0.87
C PRO A 226 7.66 11.73 0.76
N LYS A 227 7.58 10.87 -0.25
CA LYS A 227 8.70 10.06 -0.74
C LYS A 227 9.17 10.62 -2.07
N ARG A 228 10.46 10.43 -2.36
CA ARG A 228 11.10 10.96 -3.56
C ARG A 228 10.49 10.46 -4.87
N ARG A 229 10.17 9.16 -4.92
CA ARG A 229 9.72 8.49 -6.15
C ARG A 229 8.62 7.50 -5.83
N VAL A 230 7.69 7.35 -6.76
CA VAL A 230 6.88 6.13 -6.84
C VAL A 230 7.83 4.96 -7.12
N THR A 231 7.69 3.89 -6.34
CA THR A 231 8.45 2.66 -6.54
C THR A 231 7.47 1.55 -6.87
N ALA A 232 7.82 0.64 -7.77
CA ALA A 232 7.03 -0.56 -8.01
C ALA A 232 7.55 -1.74 -7.17
N SER A 233 6.67 -2.68 -6.81
CA SER A 233 7.07 -4.01 -6.34
C SER A 233 7.71 -4.81 -7.48
N SER A 234 8.36 -5.93 -7.16
CA SER A 234 8.86 -6.87 -8.18
C SER A 234 7.74 -7.44 -9.07
N ALA A 235 6.50 -7.40 -8.60
CA ALA A 235 5.31 -7.78 -9.37
C ALA A 235 4.72 -6.62 -10.20
N GLY A 236 5.39 -5.45 -10.23
CA GLY A 236 4.94 -4.28 -10.99
C GLY A 236 3.89 -3.41 -10.29
N GLU A 237 3.59 -3.68 -9.02
CA GLU A 237 2.57 -2.92 -8.29
C GLU A 237 3.12 -1.58 -7.78
N LEU A 238 2.45 -0.48 -8.10
CA LEU A 238 2.84 0.84 -7.61
C LEU A 238 2.70 0.92 -6.09
N ARG A 239 3.75 1.41 -5.42
CA ARG A 239 3.75 1.70 -3.99
C ARG A 239 3.46 3.17 -3.77
N SER A 240 2.78 3.45 -2.66
CA SER A 240 2.48 4.82 -2.23
C SER A 240 3.71 5.73 -2.26
N LYS A 241 3.56 6.94 -2.84
CA LYS A 241 4.54 8.03 -2.79
C LYS A 241 4.46 8.83 -1.48
N VAL A 242 3.59 8.44 -0.56
CA VAL A 242 3.42 9.08 0.75
C VAL A 242 3.71 8.08 1.86
N ARG A 243 4.45 8.50 2.88
CA ARG A 243 4.66 7.75 4.12
C ARG A 243 3.63 8.21 5.15
N LYS A 244 3.03 7.26 5.86
CA LYS A 244 2.04 7.49 6.93
C LYS A 244 2.75 7.40 8.27
N HIS A 245 2.45 8.34 9.17
CA HIS A 245 3.00 8.40 10.53
C HIS A 245 1.95 8.03 11.58
N PHE A 246 0.94 7.27 11.20
CA PHE A 246 -0.12 6.78 12.07
C PHE A 246 -0.40 5.30 11.78
N PRO A 247 -0.90 4.55 12.77
CA PRO A 247 -1.30 3.17 12.56
C PRO A 247 -2.44 3.13 11.55
N TRP A 248 -2.20 2.45 10.44
CA TRP A 248 -3.22 2.10 9.48
C TRP A 248 -3.75 0.72 9.86
N PRO A 249 -5.07 0.53 10.07
CA PRO A 249 -5.59 -0.82 10.29
C PRO A 249 -5.18 -1.70 9.11
N PRO A 250 -4.71 -2.95 9.33
CA PRO A 250 -4.54 -3.91 8.25
C PRO A 250 -5.76 -3.89 7.31
N VAL A 251 -5.56 -4.12 6.02
CA VAL A 251 -6.65 -4.08 5.02
C VAL A 251 -7.82 -4.96 5.47
N GLU A 252 -7.50 -6.04 6.17
CA GLU A 252 -8.40 -6.98 6.82
C GLU A 252 -9.28 -6.31 7.90
N MET A 253 -8.68 -5.54 8.83
CA MET A 253 -9.41 -4.76 9.84
C MET A 253 -10.30 -3.68 9.21
N ALA A 254 -9.79 -2.98 8.18
CA ALA A 254 -10.51 -1.90 7.52
C ALA A 254 -11.74 -2.41 6.75
N LEU A 255 -11.70 -3.67 6.30
CA LEU A 255 -12.80 -4.36 5.63
C LEU A 255 -13.73 -5.09 6.60
N GLY A 256 -13.54 -4.98 7.92
CA GLY A 256 -14.35 -5.66 8.91
C GLY A 256 -14.16 -7.19 8.91
N LEU A 257 -12.99 -7.67 8.48
CA LEU A 257 -12.63 -9.09 8.42
C LEU A 257 -12.01 -9.61 9.74
N ASP A 258 -11.94 -8.75 10.76
CA ASP A 258 -11.51 -9.09 12.11
C ASP A 258 -12.73 -9.56 12.94
N SER A 259 -12.94 -10.88 13.00
CA SER A 259 -13.80 -11.55 13.99
C SER A 259 -13.04 -12.66 14.68
#